data_AF-A0A2H3ARN5-F1
#
_entry.id   AF-A0A2H3ARN5-F1
#
_cell.length_a   1.000
_cell.length_b   1.000
_cell.length_c   1.000
_cell.angle_alpha   90.00
_cell.angle_beta   90.00
_cell.angle_gamma   90.00
#
_symmetry.space_group_name_H-M   'P 1'
#
loop_
_entity.id
_entity.type
_entity.pdbx_description
1 polymer ?
#
loop_
_entity_poly.entity_id
_entity_poly.type
_entity_poly.pdbx_seq_one_letter_code
_entity_poly.pdbx_strand_id
1 'polypeptide(L)'
;MNISVTDGLSGLSRPAVKGFTKSPLLASRRCPRNFLGENGDATTTCPPWAKDGSFLVFRQLEQRVPEFNKFLLDNPISEPGTKLAPEAGSTLLGARMIGRWKSGAPVDLAPLFDDPTLASDRMRNNNFTSHHDGEDSNSQIRCPFAAHAAH
;
A
#
# COMPACT_ATOMS: atom_id res chain seq x y z
N MET A 1 8.34 -1.44 24.06
CA MET A 1 8.60 -2.02 22.72
C MET A 1 8.52 -0.87 21.72
N ASN A 2 9.59 -0.58 20.97
CA ASN A 2 9.62 0.56 20.03
C ASN A 2 8.74 0.26 18.83
N ILE A 3 7.56 0.88 18.77
CA ILE A 3 6.79 1.00 17.54
C ILE A 3 7.57 2.03 16.71
N SER A 4 8.39 1.67 15.70
CA SER A 4 8.98 2.63 14.76
C SER A 4 8.36 2.48 13.37
N VAL A 5 8.04 3.59 12.69
CA VAL A 5 7.51 3.60 11.31
C VAL A 5 8.64 3.43 10.29
N THR A 6 9.88 3.70 10.67
CA THR A 6 11.07 3.59 9.81
C THR A 6 11.37 2.17 9.37
N ASP A 7 10.81 1.18 10.06
CA ASP A 7 11.07 -0.24 9.80
C ASP A 7 9.97 -0.89 8.93
N GLY A 8 9.04 -0.08 8.41
CA GLY A 8 7.94 -0.56 7.57
C GLY A 8 8.38 -0.92 6.15
N LEU A 9 7.94 -2.08 5.67
CA LEU A 9 8.29 -2.55 4.33
C LEU A 9 7.66 -1.66 3.24
N SER A 10 8.51 -1.11 2.37
CA SER A 10 8.13 -0.18 1.29
C SER A 10 8.41 -0.76 -0.10
N GLY A 11 7.75 -0.22 -1.14
CA GLY A 11 8.05 -0.57 -2.54
C GLY A 11 7.46 -1.89 -3.05
N LEU A 12 6.44 -2.41 -2.37
CA LEU A 12 5.78 -3.69 -2.70
C LEU A 12 4.91 -3.63 -3.96
N SER A 13 4.16 -2.54 -4.14
CA SER A 13 3.26 -2.34 -5.28
C SER A 13 3.89 -1.39 -6.29
N ARG A 14 4.10 -1.88 -7.51
CA ARG A 14 4.60 -1.10 -8.67
C ARG A 14 3.87 -1.56 -9.93
N PRO A 15 3.59 -0.65 -10.88
CA PRO A 15 3.00 -1.04 -12.15
C PRO A 15 3.98 -1.90 -12.96
N ALA A 16 3.45 -2.88 -13.68
CA ALA A 16 4.19 -3.64 -14.68
C ALA A 16 4.10 -2.91 -16.02
N VAL A 17 5.24 -2.51 -16.58
CA VAL A 17 5.29 -1.76 -17.85
C VAL A 17 5.39 -2.74 -19.02
N LYS A 18 4.42 -2.67 -19.93
CA LYS A 18 4.36 -3.54 -21.12
C LYS A 18 5.63 -3.40 -21.96
N GLY A 19 6.28 -4.52 -22.28
CA GLY A 19 7.53 -4.56 -23.06
C GLY A 19 8.81 -4.41 -22.24
N PHE A 20 8.71 -4.05 -20.96
CA PHE A 20 9.86 -3.96 -20.05
C PHE A 20 9.80 -5.02 -18.95
N THR A 21 8.64 -5.17 -18.30
CA THR A 21 8.45 -6.17 -17.26
C THR A 21 8.25 -7.56 -17.89
N LYS A 22 9.30 -8.39 -17.86
CA LYS A 22 9.29 -9.74 -18.47
C LYS A 22 8.35 -10.72 -17.76
N SER A 23 8.28 -10.65 -16.44
CA SER A 23 7.46 -11.55 -15.60
C SER A 23 6.70 -10.71 -14.58
N PRO A 24 5.56 -10.08 -14.97
CA PRO A 24 4.78 -9.30 -14.04
C PRO A 24 4.15 -10.21 -12.99
N LEU A 25 4.11 -9.73 -11.74
CA LEU A 25 3.34 -10.39 -10.69
C LEU A 25 1.85 -10.36 -11.08
N LEU A 26 1.10 -11.38 -10.68
CA LEU A 26 -0.32 -11.53 -11.07
C LEU A 26 -1.13 -10.27 -10.76
N ALA A 27 -0.87 -9.66 -9.61
CA ALA A 27 -1.58 -8.50 -9.13
C ALA A 27 -0.94 -7.15 -9.49
N SER A 28 0.17 -7.13 -10.24
CA SER A 28 0.72 -5.88 -10.74
C SER A 28 -0.15 -5.33 -11.85
N ARG A 29 -0.69 -4.12 -11.66
CA ARG A 29 -1.42 -3.42 -12.73
C ARG A 29 -0.51 -3.27 -13.94
N ARG A 30 -0.97 -3.78 -15.09
CA ARG A 30 -0.26 -3.66 -16.36
C ARG A 30 -0.57 -2.30 -16.96
N CYS A 31 0.46 -1.50 -17.16
CA CYS A 31 0.34 -0.19 -17.79
C CYS A 31 0.92 -0.22 -19.21
N PRO A 32 0.40 0.64 -20.11
CA PRO A 32 1.07 0.96 -21.37
C PRO A 32 2.50 1.49 -21.12
N ARG A 33 3.22 1.77 -22.21
CA ARG A 33 4.51 2.47 -22.08
C ARG A 33 4.22 3.92 -21.74
N ASN A 34 4.10 4.21 -20.45
CA ASN A 34 3.87 5.56 -19.90
C ASN A 34 5.13 6.44 -19.96
N PHE A 35 5.88 6.33 -21.05
CA PHE A 35 6.99 7.21 -21.38
C PHE A 35 6.49 8.30 -22.34
N LEU A 36 7.14 9.45 -22.32
CA LEU A 36 6.80 10.55 -23.21
C LEU A 36 6.94 10.10 -24.67
N GLY A 37 5.94 10.43 -25.50
CA GLY A 37 5.91 10.10 -26.93
C GLY A 37 5.76 8.60 -27.25
N GLU A 38 5.42 7.76 -26.27
CA GLU A 38 5.16 6.34 -26.46
C GLU A 38 3.66 5.99 -26.42
N ASN A 39 3.32 4.77 -26.85
CA ASN A 39 1.93 4.29 -26.86
C ASN A 39 1.31 4.29 -25.45
N GLY A 40 0.34 5.17 -25.24
CA GLY A 40 -0.33 5.41 -23.97
C GLY A 40 -0.08 6.81 -23.38
N ASP A 41 0.83 7.58 -23.97
CA ASP A 41 0.96 9.01 -23.70
C ASP A 41 -0.21 9.77 -24.35
N ALA A 42 -0.96 10.51 -23.53
CA ALA A 42 -2.09 11.32 -23.99
C ALA A 42 -1.67 12.73 -24.44
N THR A 43 -0.37 13.08 -24.32
CA THR A 43 0.11 14.38 -24.77
C THR A 43 0.06 14.47 -26.30
N THR A 44 -0.57 15.53 -26.80
CA THR A 44 -0.73 15.78 -28.25
C THR A 44 0.51 16.43 -28.87
N THR A 45 1.43 16.96 -28.05
CA THR A 45 2.61 17.70 -28.48
C THR A 45 3.85 17.32 -27.66
N CYS A 46 4.44 16.16 -27.96
CA CYS A 46 5.73 15.75 -27.41
C CYS A 46 6.86 16.12 -28.40
N PRO A 47 7.82 16.98 -28.04
CA PRO A 47 8.93 17.29 -28.94
C PRO A 47 9.83 16.05 -29.14
N PRO A 48 10.42 15.82 -30.32
CA PRO A 48 11.12 14.56 -30.64
C PRO A 48 12.23 14.18 -29.66
N TRP A 49 12.91 15.15 -29.04
CA TRP A 49 13.98 14.91 -28.07
C TRP A 49 13.48 14.41 -26.71
N ALA A 50 12.20 14.61 -26.38
CA ALA A 50 11.62 14.19 -25.11
C ALA A 50 11.10 12.76 -25.15
N LYS A 51 11.08 12.12 -26.33
CA LYS A 51 10.65 10.74 -26.50
C LYS A 51 11.45 9.80 -25.59
N ASP A 52 10.77 8.82 -25.01
CA ASP A 52 11.29 7.87 -24.02
C ASP A 52 11.71 8.51 -22.68
N GLY A 53 11.46 9.81 -22.51
CA GLY A 53 11.64 10.53 -21.26
C GLY A 53 10.51 10.26 -20.24
N SER A 54 10.75 10.70 -19.00
CA SER A 54 9.75 10.70 -17.93
C SER A 54 9.98 11.88 -17.00
N PHE A 55 8.94 12.27 -16.26
CA PHE A 55 9.05 13.34 -15.27
C PHE A 55 9.58 12.78 -13.94
N LEU A 56 10.61 13.40 -13.40
CA LEU A 56 11.10 13.12 -12.05
C LEU A 56 10.42 14.05 -11.05
N VAL A 57 9.65 13.48 -10.12
CA VAL A 57 9.09 14.23 -8.99
C VAL A 57 9.96 13.98 -7.76
N PHE A 58 10.60 15.04 -7.27
CA PHE A 58 11.39 15.00 -6.05
C PHE A 58 10.66 15.72 -4.91
N ARG A 59 10.63 15.11 -3.71
CA ARG A 59 10.09 15.72 -2.49
C ARG A 59 10.99 15.38 -1.32
N GLN A 60 11.31 16.37 -0.51
CA GLN A 60 11.91 16.18 0.80
C GLN A 60 10.77 16.17 1.84
N LEU A 61 10.52 15.00 2.43
CA LEU A 61 9.46 14.81 3.41
C LEU A 61 10.07 14.39 4.74
N GLU A 62 10.05 15.30 5.71
CA GLU A 62 10.45 14.99 7.09
C GLU A 62 9.37 14.16 7.79
N GLN A 63 9.77 13.13 8.53
CA GLN A 63 8.86 12.26 9.27
C GLN A 63 8.97 12.51 10.77
N ARG A 64 7.84 12.81 11.40
CA ARG A 64 7.70 12.97 12.85
C ARG A 64 7.40 11.64 13.52
N VAL A 65 8.42 10.78 13.58
CA VAL A 65 8.26 9.39 14.01
C VAL A 65 7.78 9.27 15.46
N PRO A 66 8.39 9.96 16.47
CA PRO A 66 7.91 9.88 17.84
C PRO A 66 6.46 10.33 18.01
N GLU A 67 6.06 11.40 17.33
CA GLU A 67 4.70 11.94 17.39
C GLU A 67 3.69 10.98 16.76
N PHE A 68 4.01 10.36 15.62
CA PHE A 68 3.15 9.34 15.03
C PHE A 68 2.97 8.14 15.95
N ASN A 69 4.05 7.65 16.57
CA ASN A 69 3.97 6.52 17.49
C ASN A 69 3.15 6.86 18.73
N LYS A 70 3.33 8.08 19.26
CA LYS A 70 2.51 8.60 20.35
C LYS A 70 1.02 8.64 19.96
N PHE A 71 0.70 9.13 18.76
CA PHE A 71 -0.67 9.13 18.25
C PHE A 71 -1.29 7.73 18.24
N LEU A 72 -0.55 6.71 17.80
CA LEU A 72 -1.05 5.32 17.81
C LEU A 72 -1.29 4.79 19.23
N LEU A 73 -0.37 5.07 20.16
CA LEU A 73 -0.47 4.65 21.55
C LEU A 73 -1.63 5.34 22.29
N ASP A 74 -1.89 6.60 21.96
CA ASP A 74 -2.97 7.38 22.56
C ASP A 74 -4.36 6.99 22.01
N ASN A 75 -4.42 6.29 20.86
CA ASN A 75 -5.67 5.93 20.16
C ASN A 75 -5.77 4.43 19.82
N PRO A 76 -5.64 3.49 20.78
CA PRO A 76 -5.77 2.07 20.49
C PRO A 76 -7.19 1.72 20.04
N ILE A 77 -7.32 1.03 18.90
CA ILE A 77 -8.63 0.56 18.46
C ILE A 77 -9.03 -0.73 19.17
N SER A 78 -10.30 -0.80 19.54
CA SER A 78 -10.94 -2.02 20.06
C SER A 78 -11.81 -2.61 18.96
N GLU A 79 -11.67 -3.91 18.69
CA GLU A 79 -12.52 -4.59 17.71
C GLU A 79 -13.51 -5.52 18.42
N PRO A 80 -14.84 -5.32 18.25
CA PRO A 80 -15.86 -6.17 18.86
C PRO A 80 -15.61 -7.66 18.59
N GLY A 81 -15.69 -8.48 19.64
CA GLY A 81 -15.46 -9.93 19.53
C GLY A 81 -13.99 -10.35 19.56
N THR A 82 -13.05 -9.41 19.62
CA THR A 82 -11.64 -9.69 19.88
C THR A 82 -11.20 -9.08 21.22
N LYS A 83 -10.39 -9.80 21.99
CA LYS A 83 -9.74 -9.26 23.19
C LYS A 83 -8.33 -8.77 22.81
N LEU A 84 -8.26 -7.69 22.04
CA LEU A 84 -6.98 -7.06 21.71
C LEU A 84 -6.46 -6.31 22.94
N ALA A 85 -5.20 -6.55 23.29
CA ALA A 85 -4.48 -5.67 24.21
C ALA A 85 -4.34 -4.27 23.58
N PRO A 86 -4.29 -3.18 24.36
CA PRO A 86 -4.13 -1.82 23.83
C PRO A 86 -2.98 -1.69 22.83
N GLU A 87 -1.85 -2.36 23.07
CA GLU A 87 -0.68 -2.36 22.19
C GLU A 87 -0.98 -2.97 20.82
N ALA A 88 -1.78 -4.04 20.79
CA ALA A 88 -2.23 -4.66 19.55
C ALA A 88 -3.22 -3.75 18.81
N GLY A 89 -4.11 -3.06 19.55
CA GLY A 89 -5.00 -2.04 19.02
C GLY A 89 -4.25 -0.87 18.36
N SER A 90 -3.21 -0.35 19.01
CA SER A 90 -2.35 0.71 18.42
C SER A 90 -1.62 0.23 17.16
N THR A 91 -1.17 -1.03 17.15
CA THR A 91 -0.51 -1.62 15.97
C THR A 91 -1.51 -1.77 14.82
N LEU A 92 -2.72 -2.23 15.10
CA LEU A 92 -3.80 -2.37 14.12
C LEU A 92 -4.23 -1.00 13.58
N LEU A 93 -4.31 0.05 14.41
CA LEU A 93 -4.58 1.41 13.93
C LEU A 93 -3.52 1.85 12.92
N GLY A 94 -2.24 1.67 13.23
CA GLY A 94 -1.16 1.99 12.31
C GLY A 94 -1.28 1.22 10.99
N ALA A 95 -1.59 -0.07 11.06
CA ALA A 95 -1.79 -0.90 9.88
C ALA A 95 -2.97 -0.40 9.03
N ARG A 96 -4.08 -0.01 9.65
CA ARG A 96 -5.29 0.51 8.97
C ARG A 96 -5.09 1.90 8.38
N MET A 97 -4.26 2.76 8.97
CA MET A 97 -3.90 4.06 8.39
C MET A 97 -3.06 3.91 7.11
N ILE A 98 -2.19 2.90 7.09
CA ILE A 98 -1.30 2.64 5.94
C ILE A 98 -1.96 1.76 4.89
N GLY A 99 -2.86 0.85 5.29
CA GLY A 99 -3.38 -0.23 4.45
C GLY A 99 -2.51 -1.49 4.48
N ARG A 100 -1.43 -1.49 5.26
CA ARG A 100 -0.50 -2.62 5.42
C ARG A 100 0.06 -2.66 6.84
N TRP A 101 0.29 -3.87 7.32
CA TRP A 101 1.11 -4.11 8.50
C TRP A 101 2.57 -3.70 8.23
N LYS A 102 3.35 -3.48 9.30
CA LYS A 102 4.77 -3.14 9.17
C LYS A 102 5.57 -4.21 8.43
N SER A 103 5.17 -5.48 8.57
CA SER A 103 5.73 -6.60 7.80
C SER A 103 5.59 -6.42 6.28
N GLY A 104 4.54 -5.71 5.83
CA GLY A 104 4.13 -5.59 4.44
C GLY A 104 2.82 -6.32 4.08
N ALA A 105 2.26 -7.13 4.98
CA ALA A 105 0.99 -7.82 4.76
C ALA A 105 -0.15 -6.78 4.55
N PRO A 106 -0.97 -6.90 3.49
CA PRO A 106 -2.08 -5.97 3.26
C PRO A 106 -3.22 -6.23 4.24
N VAL A 107 -3.77 -5.18 4.86
CA VAL A 107 -4.90 -5.31 5.78
C VAL A 107 -6.16 -5.82 5.09
N ASP A 108 -6.25 -5.67 3.77
CA ASP A 108 -7.36 -6.23 2.99
C ASP A 108 -7.42 -7.78 3.07
N LEU A 109 -6.25 -8.44 3.12
CA LEU A 109 -6.13 -9.89 3.27
C LEU A 109 -5.95 -10.34 4.72
N ALA A 110 -5.33 -9.50 5.55
CA ALA A 110 -5.03 -9.77 6.95
C ALA A 110 -5.61 -8.63 7.83
N PRO A 111 -6.94 -8.56 8.03
CA PRO A 111 -7.59 -7.35 8.55
C PRO A 111 -7.42 -7.09 10.05
N LEU A 112 -7.13 -8.14 10.84
CA LEU A 112 -7.08 -8.05 12.30
C LEU A 112 -5.70 -8.35 12.90
N PHE A 113 -4.90 -9.17 12.22
CA PHE A 113 -3.59 -9.59 12.70
C PHE A 113 -2.57 -9.60 11.57
N ASP A 114 -1.31 -9.32 11.91
CA ASP A 114 -0.20 -9.39 10.96
C ASP A 114 0.04 -10.84 10.50
N ASP A 115 0.46 -10.99 9.25
CA ASP A 115 0.91 -12.26 8.66
C ASP A 115 2.26 -12.06 7.94
N PRO A 116 3.39 -12.27 8.64
CA PRO A 116 4.72 -12.15 8.04
C PRO A 116 4.98 -13.14 6.89
N THR A 117 4.28 -14.28 6.87
CA THR A 117 4.41 -15.28 5.78
C THR A 117 3.72 -14.77 4.52
N LEU A 118 2.54 -14.16 4.66
CA LEU A 118 1.90 -13.43 3.56
C LEU A 118 2.78 -12.26 3.11
N ALA A 119 3.34 -11.49 4.04
CA ALA A 119 4.13 -10.30 3.73
C ALA A 119 5.37 -10.60 2.87
N SER A 120 6.06 -11.72 3.14
CA SER A 120 7.25 -12.16 2.41
C SER A 120 6.94 -12.81 1.06
N ASP A 121 5.70 -13.22 0.82
CA ASP A 121 5.28 -13.84 -0.43
C ASP A 121 4.91 -12.79 -1.50
N ARG A 122 5.86 -12.55 -2.42
CA ARG A 122 5.69 -11.59 -3.52
C ARG A 122 4.53 -11.92 -4.47
N MET A 123 4.05 -13.17 -4.50
CA MET A 123 2.92 -13.55 -5.35
C MET A 123 1.58 -13.25 -4.68
N ARG A 124 1.54 -13.15 -3.34
CA ARG A 124 0.31 -12.98 -2.56
C ARG A 124 0.18 -11.61 -1.90
N ASN A 125 1.28 -10.98 -1.49
CA ASN A 125 1.27 -9.73 -0.71
C ASN A 125 0.71 -8.50 -1.44
N ASN A 126 0.44 -8.61 -2.74
CA ASN A 126 -0.21 -7.56 -3.53
C ASN A 126 -1.50 -8.05 -4.21
N ASN A 127 -1.93 -9.29 -3.96
CA ASN A 127 -3.04 -9.93 -4.67
C ASN A 127 -4.39 -9.65 -4.01
N PHE A 128 -4.84 -8.41 -4.09
CA PHE A 128 -6.13 -7.96 -3.59
C PHE A 128 -6.68 -6.82 -4.46
N THR A 129 -7.99 -6.62 -4.43
CA THR A 129 -8.71 -5.62 -5.23
C THR A 129 -9.64 -4.73 -4.39
N SER A 130 -9.59 -4.88 -3.05
CA SER A 130 -10.48 -4.19 -2.11
C SER A 130 -11.97 -4.46 -2.37
N HIS A 131 -12.26 -5.56 -3.09
CA HIS A 131 -13.60 -6.05 -3.39
C HIS A 131 -13.66 -7.53 -3.00
N HIS A 132 -14.59 -7.87 -2.11
CA HIS A 132 -14.79 -9.23 -1.61
C HIS A 132 -16.24 -9.65 -1.84
N ASP A 133 -16.45 -10.84 -2.40
CA ASP A 133 -17.78 -11.34 -2.70
C ASP A 133 -18.61 -11.47 -1.43
N GLY A 134 -19.82 -10.88 -1.43
CA GLY A 134 -20.71 -10.88 -0.27
C GLY A 134 -20.48 -9.74 0.73
N GLU A 135 -19.52 -8.85 0.48
CA GLU A 135 -19.37 -7.59 1.22
C GLU A 135 -19.96 -6.41 0.42
N ASP A 136 -20.52 -5.42 1.11
CA ASP A 136 -20.95 -4.17 0.47
C ASP A 136 -19.71 -3.45 -0.08
N SER A 137 -19.83 -2.89 -1.29
CA SER A 137 -18.89 -1.94 -1.89
C SER A 137 -18.48 -0.78 -0.98
N ASN A 138 -19.33 -0.40 -0.02
CA ASN A 138 -19.05 0.64 0.97
C ASN A 138 -18.46 0.11 2.29
N SER A 139 -18.16 -1.18 2.39
CA SER A 139 -17.59 -1.82 3.57
C SER A 139 -16.17 -1.31 3.82
N GLN A 140 -15.90 -0.92 5.07
CA GLN A 140 -14.56 -0.57 5.56
C GLN A 140 -14.07 -1.56 6.62
N ILE A 141 -14.70 -2.74 6.70
CA ILE A 141 -14.38 -3.74 7.73
C ILE A 141 -12.91 -4.17 7.58
N ARG A 142 -12.45 -4.41 6.35
CA ARG A 142 -11.08 -4.85 6.08
C ARG A 142 -10.08 -3.71 5.99
N CYS A 143 -10.36 -2.71 5.15
CA CYS A 143 -9.48 -1.58 4.89
C CYS A 143 -10.28 -0.28 4.88
N PRO A 144 -9.88 0.76 5.64
CA PRO A 144 -10.49 2.08 5.52
C PRO A 144 -10.24 2.70 4.14
N PHE A 145 -11.20 3.46 3.61
CA PHE A 145 -11.03 4.13 2.31
C PHE A 145 -9.90 5.16 2.30
N ALA A 146 -9.65 5.79 3.45
CA ALA A 146 -8.59 6.78 3.60
C ALA A 146 -7.20 6.18 3.87
N ALA A 147 -7.06 4.84 3.83
CA ALA A 147 -5.76 4.21 3.99
C ALA A 147 -4.80 4.62 2.87
N HIS A 148 -3.52 4.84 3.20
CA HIS A 148 -2.53 5.31 2.24
C HIS A 148 -2.41 4.39 1.00
N ALA A 149 -2.52 3.08 1.20
CA ALA A 149 -2.49 2.05 0.15
C ALA A 149 -3.79 1.22 0.17
N ALA A 150 -4.93 1.86 -0.05
CA ALA A 150 -6.25 1.21 -0.07
C ALA A 150 -6.57 0.45 -1.37
N HIS A 151 -5.74 0.56 -2.41
CA HIS A 151 -6.02 0.09 -3.79
C HIS A 151 -4.78 -0.50 -4.47
#